data_AF-A0A8H3I2Q3-F1
#
_entry.id   AF-A0A8H3I2Q3-F1
#
_cell.length_a   1.000
_cell.length_b   1.000
_cell.length_c   1.000
_cell.angle_alpha   90.00
_cell.angle_beta   90.00
_cell.angle_gamma   90.00
#
_symmetry.space_group_name_H-M   'P 1'
#
loop_
_entity.id
_entity.type
_entity.pdbx_description
1 polymer ?
#
loop_
_entity_poly.entity_id
_entity_poly.type
_entity_poly.pdbx_seq_one_letter_code
_entity_poly.pdbx_strand_id
1 'polypeptide(L)'
;MTLPDAIQARVSALETRLSKCKRKLDRLGEAEKFEQQEKVRDGEFMDVLKNTCALVREAELTEAPYLTELAKAADKILDDAVGYSYGADGDPGNLDDEGLYDFMPSWAHDDAGDRPLIKDENGGKFSMPHEALESFMQIFQSRLKGEDLSSLKTEPWTASSKRHPKSTNLSRFRPGLPTLTSTPDKPLAASVLDARCEISSSRCSAPIRFHMSPGNTCLALTAMGGYKNRSSVLEYLMLNQPLAASAKFPAQYLVEPRFSEIAHHATIDEARRLIFIGDDRRIKSYEWGSPSDVHEDPLLVHTLNSQGAKGPMTILPNGSVARAGKGGASVWDTQAPLDSDNTVEEPIAESDESDDGEDWEDEDSEGEVDQNPGLAPTSHIKFLDQPDLKPSLWQPLLAAPSTVVCVEDPSNEGRYSCIGIDLEAGKTTSYYLGNGGGVSAFSVSTADPQLFLTACNDGFARLYDVRRPLPVITFDACGQDEFCEAAALAYPDGIPVVFTGTHKGEQIKVWDVRARACVYELATGNNAVQSLAWDAKNNCLYAATECEHMDRLGYNYDYRYAKIPKSQNPGANTDEVDHERCWPKKAWHKEDYFGYLFDAGEHRIIRYAFKEDPQLSVVPEYGSASVDDSPW
;
A
#
# COMPACT_ATOMS: atom_id res chain seq x y z
N MET A 1 3.72 -31.43 -14.16
CA MET A 1 4.57 -31.98 -15.25
C MET A 1 6.02 -32.02 -14.73
N THR A 2 6.96 -32.69 -15.39
CA THR A 2 8.39 -32.60 -15.00
C THR A 2 9.13 -31.72 -15.99
N LEU A 3 10.11 -30.93 -15.52
CA LEU A 3 10.95 -30.11 -16.40
C LEU A 3 11.76 -31.01 -17.35
N PRO A 4 11.92 -30.64 -18.63
CA PRO A 4 12.84 -31.32 -19.53
C PRO A 4 14.28 -31.25 -19.00
N ASP A 5 15.07 -32.32 -19.18
CA ASP A 5 16.45 -32.43 -18.67
C ASP A 5 17.33 -31.23 -19.06
N ALA A 6 17.18 -30.71 -20.28
CA ALA A 6 17.93 -29.54 -20.75
C ALA A 6 17.57 -28.26 -19.97
N ILE A 7 16.29 -28.09 -19.61
CA ILE A 7 15.83 -26.96 -18.81
C ILE A 7 16.26 -27.14 -17.34
N GLN A 8 16.13 -28.34 -16.80
CA GLN A 8 16.62 -28.68 -15.46
C GLN A 8 18.12 -28.37 -15.32
N ALA A 9 18.94 -28.70 -16.32
CA ALA A 9 20.37 -28.38 -16.32
C ALA A 9 20.65 -26.87 -16.32
N ARG A 10 19.83 -26.07 -17.03
CA ARG A 10 19.95 -24.59 -17.02
C ARG A 10 19.57 -24.00 -15.66
N VAL A 11 18.50 -24.50 -15.04
CA VAL A 11 18.07 -24.12 -13.68
C VAL A 11 19.19 -24.43 -12.67
N SER A 12 19.72 -25.65 -12.66
CA SER A 12 20.81 -26.03 -11.75
C SER A 12 22.11 -25.27 -11.99
N ALA A 13 22.37 -24.84 -13.23
CA ALA A 13 23.50 -23.96 -13.54
C ALA A 13 23.31 -22.55 -12.93
N LEU A 14 22.08 -22.01 -12.92
CA LEU A 14 21.76 -20.73 -12.28
C LEU A 14 21.87 -20.83 -10.76
N GLU A 15 21.34 -21.89 -10.13
CA GLU A 15 21.52 -22.18 -8.69
C GLU A 15 23.02 -22.21 -8.33
N THR A 16 23.81 -22.97 -9.10
CA THR A 16 25.26 -23.08 -8.87
C THR A 16 25.98 -21.73 -9.02
N ARG A 17 25.53 -20.89 -9.96
CA ARG A 17 26.07 -19.54 -10.14
C ARG A 17 25.72 -18.64 -8.94
N LEU A 18 24.48 -18.68 -8.46
CA LEU A 18 24.05 -17.94 -7.27
C LEU A 18 24.91 -18.30 -6.06
N SER A 19 25.04 -19.60 -5.73
CA SER A 19 25.83 -20.03 -4.56
C SER A 19 27.33 -19.74 -4.69
N LYS A 20 27.87 -19.64 -5.92
CA LYS A 20 29.25 -19.18 -6.14
C LYS A 20 29.37 -17.67 -5.94
N CYS A 21 28.36 -16.92 -6.35
CA CYS A 21 28.31 -15.47 -6.21
C CYS A 21 28.19 -15.06 -4.73
N LYS A 22 27.26 -15.66 -3.97
CA LYS A 22 27.11 -15.45 -2.52
C LYS A 22 28.45 -15.61 -1.78
N ARG A 23 29.08 -16.79 -1.92
CA ARG A 23 30.42 -17.06 -1.34
C ARG A 23 31.52 -16.09 -1.77
N LYS A 24 31.41 -15.49 -2.96
CA LYS A 24 32.38 -14.49 -3.44
C LYS A 24 32.11 -13.14 -2.78
N LEU A 25 30.85 -12.76 -2.63
CA LEU A 25 30.42 -11.55 -1.92
C LEU A 25 30.83 -11.64 -0.45
N ASP A 26 30.54 -12.75 0.24
CA ASP A 26 30.94 -12.97 1.64
C ASP A 26 32.45 -12.80 1.83
N ARG A 27 33.25 -13.47 0.98
CA ARG A 27 34.72 -13.37 1.02
C ARG A 27 35.26 -11.96 0.73
N LEU A 28 34.54 -11.17 -0.07
CA LEU A 28 34.94 -9.79 -0.35
C LEU A 28 34.56 -8.87 0.81
N GLY A 29 33.39 -9.09 1.42
CA GLY A 29 32.96 -8.41 2.65
C GLY A 29 33.91 -8.68 3.82
N GLU A 30 34.21 -9.95 4.10
CA GLU A 30 35.19 -10.37 5.12
C GLU A 30 36.59 -9.80 4.89
N ALA A 31 36.96 -9.53 3.63
CA ALA A 31 38.23 -8.95 3.26
C ALA A 31 38.20 -7.42 3.15
N GLU A 32 37.08 -6.78 3.51
CA GLU A 32 36.84 -5.33 3.42
C GLU A 32 37.11 -4.75 2.01
N LYS A 33 36.82 -5.54 0.97
CA LYS A 33 37.03 -5.17 -0.44
C LYS A 33 35.75 -4.60 -1.06
N PHE A 34 35.20 -3.56 -0.44
CA PHE A 34 33.87 -3.01 -0.77
C PHE A 34 33.68 -2.65 -2.25
N GLU A 35 34.64 -1.96 -2.91
CA GLU A 35 34.51 -1.63 -4.34
C GLU A 35 34.41 -2.87 -5.25
N GLN A 36 35.05 -3.98 -4.88
CA GLN A 36 34.96 -5.23 -5.65
C GLN A 36 33.67 -5.96 -5.32
N GLN A 37 33.23 -5.89 -4.07
CA GLN A 37 31.95 -6.43 -3.62
C GLN A 37 30.80 -5.76 -4.37
N GLU A 38 30.77 -4.42 -4.46
CA GLU A 38 29.77 -3.66 -5.22
C GLU A 38 29.74 -4.07 -6.69
N LYS A 39 30.89 -4.24 -7.36
CA LYS A 39 30.94 -4.70 -8.76
C LYS A 39 30.38 -6.11 -8.95
N VAL A 40 30.62 -7.00 -7.99
CA VAL A 40 30.06 -8.36 -8.02
C VAL A 40 28.56 -8.32 -7.73
N ARG A 41 28.14 -7.47 -6.78
CA ARG A 41 26.76 -7.25 -6.39
C ARG A 41 25.93 -6.73 -7.57
N ASP A 42 26.34 -5.61 -8.17
CA ASP A 42 25.55 -4.93 -9.21
C ASP A 42 25.73 -5.56 -10.61
N GLY A 43 26.77 -6.39 -10.78
CA GLY A 43 27.03 -7.14 -12.02
C GLY A 43 26.65 -8.62 -11.90
N GLU A 44 27.55 -9.43 -11.35
CA GLU A 44 27.44 -10.90 -11.36
C GLU A 44 26.19 -11.42 -10.64
N PHE A 45 25.86 -10.83 -9.48
CA PHE A 45 24.70 -11.24 -8.68
C PHE A 45 23.40 -10.85 -9.37
N MET A 46 23.23 -9.57 -9.73
CA MET A 46 22.06 -9.09 -10.46
C MET A 46 21.84 -9.80 -11.81
N ASP A 47 22.92 -10.19 -12.49
CA ASP A 47 22.84 -10.99 -13.72
C ASP A 47 22.22 -12.36 -13.48
N VAL A 48 22.38 -12.98 -12.30
CA VAL A 48 21.72 -14.26 -12.01
C VAL A 48 20.19 -14.07 -12.02
N LEU A 49 19.68 -13.06 -11.33
CA LEU A 49 18.23 -12.79 -11.28
C LEU A 49 17.67 -12.49 -12.66
N LYS A 50 18.34 -11.61 -13.43
CA LYS A 50 17.95 -11.26 -14.80
C LYS A 50 17.95 -12.49 -15.72
N ASN A 51 18.96 -13.35 -15.62
CA ASN A 51 19.03 -14.57 -16.42
C ASN A 51 17.96 -15.60 -16.03
N THR A 52 17.58 -15.67 -14.75
CA THR A 52 16.45 -16.50 -14.29
C THR A 52 15.14 -16.02 -14.91
N CYS A 53 14.87 -14.71 -14.90
CA CYS A 53 13.71 -14.13 -15.59
C CYS A 53 13.75 -14.39 -17.10
N ALA A 54 14.91 -14.21 -17.75
CA ALA A 54 15.05 -14.46 -19.17
C ALA A 54 14.71 -15.92 -19.54
N LEU A 55 15.13 -16.88 -18.72
CA LEU A 55 14.80 -18.30 -18.90
C LEU A 55 13.28 -18.55 -18.83
N VAL A 56 12.58 -17.95 -17.86
CA VAL A 56 11.11 -18.06 -17.76
C VAL A 56 10.44 -17.43 -18.98
N ARG A 57 10.93 -16.27 -19.43
CA ARG A 57 10.40 -15.57 -20.60
C ARG A 57 10.59 -16.34 -21.90
N GLU A 58 11.72 -17.00 -22.10
CA GLU A 58 11.93 -17.87 -23.26
C GLU A 58 10.87 -18.96 -23.34
N ALA A 59 10.52 -19.56 -22.19
CA ALA A 59 9.47 -20.58 -22.10
C ALA A 59 8.07 -19.99 -22.32
N GLU A 60 7.81 -18.79 -21.81
CA GLU A 60 6.56 -18.07 -22.05
C GLU A 60 6.36 -17.76 -23.55
N LEU A 61 7.37 -17.19 -24.21
CA LEU A 61 7.31 -16.83 -25.64
C LEU A 61 7.14 -18.04 -26.57
N THR A 62 7.48 -19.23 -26.08
CA THR A 62 7.32 -20.50 -26.81
C THR A 62 6.09 -21.29 -26.36
N GLU A 63 5.24 -20.72 -25.49
CA GLU A 63 4.07 -21.36 -24.89
C GLU A 63 4.38 -22.75 -24.34
N ALA A 64 5.53 -22.87 -23.66
CA ALA A 64 6.04 -24.14 -23.20
C ALA A 64 5.06 -24.80 -22.20
N PRO A 65 4.72 -26.09 -22.36
CA PRO A 65 3.75 -26.78 -21.48
C PRO A 65 4.26 -26.97 -20.05
N TYR A 66 5.55 -26.69 -19.80
CA TYR A 66 6.21 -26.76 -18.50
C TYR A 66 6.42 -25.38 -17.85
N LEU A 67 5.80 -24.31 -18.38
CA LEU A 67 6.00 -22.94 -17.91
C LEU A 67 5.76 -22.76 -16.41
N THR A 68 4.66 -23.29 -15.87
CA THR A 68 4.35 -23.21 -14.43
C THR A 68 5.41 -23.89 -13.57
N GLU A 69 5.91 -25.03 -14.03
CA GLU A 69 6.92 -25.82 -13.32
C GLU A 69 8.29 -25.12 -13.36
N LEU A 70 8.58 -24.42 -14.46
CA LEU A 70 9.76 -23.59 -14.58
C LEU A 70 9.65 -22.35 -13.72
N ALA A 71 8.49 -21.69 -13.69
CA ALA A 71 8.25 -20.54 -12.83
C ALA A 71 8.41 -20.92 -11.35
N LYS A 72 7.90 -22.08 -10.92
CA LYS A 72 8.12 -22.65 -9.59
C LYS A 72 9.60 -22.93 -9.27
N ALA A 73 10.39 -23.35 -10.25
CA ALA A 73 11.82 -23.59 -10.05
C ALA A 73 12.61 -22.27 -9.99
N ALA A 74 12.25 -21.30 -10.85
CA ALA A 74 12.80 -19.96 -10.86
C ALA A 74 12.50 -19.21 -9.55
N ASP A 75 11.28 -19.32 -9.04
CA ASP A 75 10.82 -18.80 -7.77
C ASP A 75 11.81 -19.07 -6.63
N LYS A 76 12.23 -20.33 -6.47
CA LYS A 76 13.20 -20.73 -5.44
C LYS A 76 14.56 -20.04 -5.57
N ILE A 77 15.04 -19.84 -6.80
CA ILE A 77 16.32 -19.16 -7.04
C ILE A 77 16.20 -17.68 -6.69
N LEU A 78 15.05 -17.08 -7.03
CA LEU A 78 14.80 -15.66 -6.80
C LEU A 78 14.59 -15.39 -5.31
N ASP A 79 13.79 -16.20 -4.62
CA ASP A 79 13.60 -16.11 -3.16
C ASP A 79 14.94 -16.28 -2.41
N ASP A 80 15.77 -17.25 -2.79
CA ASP A 80 17.11 -17.45 -2.21
C ASP A 80 18.03 -16.24 -2.44
N ALA A 81 17.93 -15.59 -3.60
CA ALA A 81 18.70 -14.40 -3.90
C ALA A 81 18.20 -13.18 -3.11
N VAL A 82 16.88 -12.95 -3.07
CA VAL A 82 16.28 -11.81 -2.37
C VAL A 82 16.46 -11.95 -0.86
N GLY A 83 16.29 -13.15 -0.30
CA GLY A 83 16.57 -13.43 1.11
C GLY A 83 18.01 -13.09 1.49
N TYR A 84 18.98 -13.53 0.67
CA TYR A 84 20.39 -13.20 0.89
C TYR A 84 20.68 -11.71 0.80
N SER A 85 20.02 -10.97 -0.10
CA SER A 85 20.22 -9.52 -0.16
C SER A 85 19.78 -8.78 1.10
N TYR A 86 18.90 -9.35 1.91
CA TYR A 86 18.42 -8.77 3.16
C TYR A 86 18.99 -9.47 4.41
N GLY A 87 20.05 -10.25 4.26
CA GLY A 87 20.74 -10.88 5.40
C GLY A 87 20.01 -12.09 6.00
N ALA A 88 19.07 -12.73 5.29
CA ALA A 88 18.39 -13.93 5.79
C ALA A 88 19.36 -15.11 6.07
N ASP A 89 20.52 -15.12 5.41
CA ASP A 89 21.58 -16.12 5.61
C ASP A 89 22.59 -15.71 6.72
N GLY A 90 22.41 -14.53 7.33
CA GLY A 90 23.30 -13.95 8.33
C GLY A 90 23.13 -14.52 9.74
N ASP A 91 24.14 -14.31 10.61
CA ASP A 91 24.01 -14.69 12.03
C ASP A 91 23.12 -13.66 12.76
N PRO A 92 21.93 -14.02 13.25
CA PRO A 92 21.04 -13.09 13.94
C PRO A 92 21.66 -12.48 15.22
N GLY A 93 22.78 -13.03 15.71
CA GLY A 93 23.56 -12.47 16.83
C GLY A 93 24.58 -11.40 16.43
N ASN A 94 24.81 -11.16 15.14
CA ASN A 94 25.79 -10.21 14.64
C ASN A 94 25.10 -8.94 14.12
N LEU A 95 25.15 -7.87 14.92
CA LEU A 95 24.55 -6.58 14.58
C LEU A 95 25.23 -5.87 13.39
N ASP A 96 26.39 -6.37 12.94
CA ASP A 96 27.17 -5.82 11.83
C ASP A 96 26.90 -6.55 10.49
N ASP A 97 25.99 -7.53 10.45
CA ASP A 97 25.63 -8.25 9.21
C ASP A 97 24.61 -7.44 8.40
N GLU A 98 25.09 -6.36 7.78
CA GLU A 98 24.29 -5.53 6.88
C GLU A 98 24.02 -6.31 5.58
N GLY A 99 22.74 -6.40 5.20
CA GLY A 99 22.34 -6.98 3.91
C GLY A 99 23.00 -6.27 2.72
N LEU A 100 22.98 -6.90 1.53
CA LEU A 100 23.55 -6.29 0.32
C LEU A 100 22.86 -4.99 -0.10
N TYR A 101 21.58 -4.85 0.24
CA TYR A 101 20.71 -3.76 -0.17
C TYR A 101 19.74 -3.38 0.95
N ASP A 102 19.53 -2.07 1.16
CA ASP A 102 18.36 -1.56 1.88
C ASP A 102 17.10 -1.68 1.00
N PHE A 103 17.26 -1.42 -0.31
CA PHE A 103 16.22 -1.55 -1.33
C PHE A 103 16.81 -2.18 -2.58
N MET A 104 16.33 -3.36 -2.95
CA MET A 104 16.87 -4.08 -4.09
C MET A 104 16.49 -3.39 -5.43
N PRO A 105 17.44 -3.19 -6.36
CA PRO A 105 17.12 -2.69 -7.69
C PRO A 105 16.15 -3.61 -8.44
N SER A 106 15.25 -3.06 -9.26
CA SER A 106 14.39 -3.88 -10.11
C SER A 106 15.22 -4.72 -11.11
N TRP A 107 14.82 -5.98 -11.32
CA TRP A 107 15.53 -6.94 -12.20
C TRP A 107 14.61 -7.76 -13.12
N ALA A 108 13.30 -7.70 -12.92
CA ALA A 108 12.32 -8.47 -13.69
C ALA A 108 11.77 -7.74 -14.94
N HIS A 109 12.25 -6.52 -15.18
CA HIS A 109 11.93 -5.74 -16.38
C HIS A 109 12.89 -6.06 -17.54
N ASP A 110 12.45 -5.76 -18.76
CA ASP A 110 13.27 -5.76 -19.97
C ASP A 110 13.01 -4.47 -20.77
N ASP A 111 13.90 -3.50 -20.57
CA ASP A 111 13.82 -2.19 -21.23
C ASP A 111 14.01 -2.29 -22.75
N ALA A 112 14.69 -3.33 -23.24
CA ALA A 112 14.89 -3.55 -24.67
C ALA A 112 13.69 -4.23 -25.34
N GLY A 113 12.73 -4.74 -24.57
CA GLY A 113 11.57 -5.49 -25.06
C GLY A 113 10.24 -4.89 -24.63
N ASP A 114 9.30 -5.77 -24.30
CA ASP A 114 7.90 -5.45 -24.04
C ASP A 114 7.56 -5.24 -22.56
N ARG A 115 8.56 -5.24 -21.66
CA ARG A 115 8.39 -5.20 -20.19
C ARG A 115 9.15 -4.01 -19.56
N PRO A 116 8.79 -2.76 -19.87
CA PRO A 116 9.59 -1.61 -19.48
C PRO A 116 9.56 -1.34 -17.97
N LEU A 117 10.66 -0.80 -17.45
CA LEU A 117 10.66 -0.02 -16.21
C LEU A 117 10.35 1.46 -16.53
N ILE A 118 9.21 1.95 -16.06
CA ILE A 118 8.85 3.37 -16.15
C ILE A 118 9.47 4.09 -14.95
N LYS A 119 10.48 4.90 -15.22
CA LYS A 119 11.19 5.68 -14.20
C LYS A 119 10.46 6.98 -13.86
N ASP A 120 10.59 7.44 -12.62
CA ASP A 120 10.19 8.80 -12.25
C ASP A 120 11.24 9.82 -12.67
N GLU A 121 11.36 10.05 -13.98
CA GLU A 121 12.32 11.00 -14.50
C GLU A 121 12.01 12.42 -13.99
N ASN A 122 12.97 13.05 -13.32
CA ASN A 122 12.91 14.42 -12.77
C ASN A 122 12.10 14.61 -11.47
N GLY A 123 11.65 13.54 -10.80
CA GLY A 123 11.13 13.61 -9.44
C GLY A 123 12.26 13.65 -8.41
N GLY A 124 12.83 14.83 -8.13
CA GLY A 124 13.88 15.03 -7.10
C GLY A 124 15.17 14.23 -7.32
N LYS A 125 16.31 14.89 -7.60
CA LYS A 125 17.58 14.17 -7.87
C LYS A 125 18.20 13.50 -6.64
N PHE A 126 17.77 13.86 -5.44
CA PHE A 126 18.32 13.38 -4.19
C PHE A 126 17.20 12.96 -3.25
N SER A 127 17.36 11.79 -2.66
CA SER A 127 16.36 11.20 -1.79
C SER A 127 16.68 11.55 -0.34
N MET A 128 16.24 12.74 0.07
CA MET A 128 16.31 13.16 1.47
C MET A 128 15.33 14.29 1.77
N PRO A 129 14.89 14.42 3.04
CA PRO A 129 14.04 15.52 3.46
C PRO A 129 14.65 16.88 3.15
N HIS A 130 13.80 17.89 2.90
CA HIS A 130 14.25 19.21 2.49
C HIS A 130 15.29 19.83 3.46
N GLU A 131 15.08 19.71 4.77
CA GLU A 131 16.01 20.24 5.79
C GLU A 131 17.38 19.53 5.77
N ALA A 132 17.38 18.21 5.52
CA ALA A 132 18.60 17.42 5.40
C ALA A 132 19.38 17.82 4.14
N LEU A 133 18.69 18.07 3.02
CA LEU A 133 19.31 18.56 1.79
C LEU A 133 19.94 19.95 1.99
N GLU A 134 19.25 20.88 2.64
CA GLU A 134 19.80 22.20 2.97
C GLU A 134 21.05 22.09 3.84
N SER A 135 21.02 21.22 4.86
CA SER A 135 22.16 20.97 5.74
C SER A 135 23.34 20.35 4.99
N PHE A 136 23.09 19.35 4.14
CA PHE A 136 24.09 18.73 3.26
C PHE A 136 24.73 19.79 2.35
N MET A 137 23.92 20.58 1.67
CA MET A 137 24.41 21.65 0.79
C MET A 137 25.28 22.65 1.56
N GLN A 138 24.86 23.11 2.74
CA GLN A 138 25.65 24.04 3.55
C GLN A 138 27.03 23.47 3.93
N ILE A 139 27.10 22.19 4.30
CA ILE A 139 28.36 21.53 4.68
C ILE A 139 29.28 21.36 3.47
N PHE A 140 28.76 20.89 2.34
CA PHE A 140 29.57 20.46 1.20
C PHE A 140 29.82 21.56 0.16
N GLN A 141 29.02 22.62 0.11
CA GLN A 141 29.23 23.76 -0.80
C GLN A 141 30.55 24.49 -0.55
N SER A 142 31.06 24.46 0.69
CA SER A 142 32.39 24.97 1.03
C SER A 142 33.56 24.07 0.56
N ARG A 143 33.28 22.80 0.26
CA ARG A 143 34.28 21.76 -0.06
C ARG A 143 34.37 21.43 -1.55
N LEU A 144 33.27 21.59 -2.29
CA LEU A 144 33.24 21.38 -3.74
C LEU A 144 33.69 22.67 -4.43
N LYS A 145 34.80 22.60 -5.17
CA LYS A 145 35.50 23.73 -5.79
C LYS A 145 34.69 24.36 -6.95
N GLY A 146 33.60 25.06 -6.63
CA GLY A 146 32.81 25.83 -7.59
C GLY A 146 31.74 25.06 -8.34
N GLU A 147 31.35 23.87 -7.87
CA GLU A 147 30.13 23.19 -8.36
C GLU A 147 28.91 23.80 -7.66
N ASP A 148 27.94 24.25 -8.47
CA ASP A 148 26.70 24.82 -7.96
C ASP A 148 25.69 23.72 -7.59
N LEU A 149 25.65 23.40 -6.30
CA LEU A 149 24.69 22.47 -5.72
C LEU A 149 23.25 23.00 -5.74
N SER A 150 23.01 24.26 -6.12
CA SER A 150 21.64 24.81 -6.23
C SER A 150 20.75 24.00 -7.17
N SER A 151 21.34 23.38 -8.19
CA SER A 151 20.67 22.49 -9.14
C SER A 151 20.12 21.19 -8.53
N LEU A 152 20.47 20.88 -7.28
CA LEU A 152 19.89 19.78 -6.50
C LEU A 152 18.57 20.19 -5.83
N LYS A 153 18.34 21.48 -5.62
CA LYS A 153 17.09 21.96 -5.02
C LYS A 153 15.96 21.82 -6.03
N THR A 154 14.86 21.30 -5.54
CA THR A 154 13.61 21.33 -6.29
C THR A 154 13.09 22.77 -6.31
N GLU A 155 12.90 23.32 -7.50
CA GLU A 155 12.39 24.69 -7.66
C GLU A 155 11.01 24.87 -6.99
N PRO A 156 10.68 26.06 -6.47
CA PRO A 156 9.34 26.33 -5.95
C PRO A 156 8.26 26.11 -7.02
N TRP A 157 7.07 25.73 -6.57
CA TRP A 157 5.93 25.59 -7.46
C TRP A 157 5.57 26.93 -8.12
N THR A 158 5.19 26.87 -9.40
CA THR A 158 4.74 28.04 -10.17
C THR A 158 3.46 27.72 -10.92
N ALA A 159 2.56 28.70 -11.11
CA ALA A 159 1.30 28.45 -11.83
C ALA A 159 1.51 27.99 -13.29
N SER A 160 2.65 28.33 -13.90
CA SER A 160 3.05 27.84 -15.22
C SER A 160 3.42 26.36 -15.27
N SER A 161 3.64 25.71 -14.12
CA SER A 161 3.88 24.26 -14.05
C SER A 161 2.60 23.45 -14.24
N LYS A 162 1.42 24.07 -14.14
CA LYS A 162 0.15 23.41 -14.40
C LYS A 162 0.05 23.01 -15.88
N ARG A 163 -0.34 21.77 -16.12
CA ARG A 163 -0.71 21.31 -17.47
C ARG A 163 -2.02 21.93 -17.96
N HIS A 164 -2.96 22.19 -17.04
CA HIS A 164 -4.26 22.75 -17.35
C HIS A 164 -4.63 23.88 -16.36
N PRO A 165 -5.36 24.94 -16.78
CA PRO A 165 -5.77 26.02 -15.86
C PRO A 165 -6.60 25.53 -14.66
N LYS A 166 -7.33 24.42 -14.85
CA LYS A 166 -8.14 23.75 -13.82
C LYS A 166 -7.42 22.61 -13.09
N SER A 167 -6.10 22.48 -13.24
CA SER A 167 -5.34 21.56 -12.38
C SER A 167 -5.33 22.07 -10.94
N THR A 168 -5.45 21.16 -9.98
CA THR A 168 -5.35 21.48 -8.56
C THR A 168 -3.98 22.08 -8.21
N ASN A 169 -3.96 23.00 -7.25
CA ASN A 169 -2.70 23.55 -6.73
C ASN A 169 -1.94 22.54 -5.86
N LEU A 170 -2.60 21.46 -5.42
CA LEU A 170 -2.01 20.34 -4.70
C LEU A 170 -1.43 19.27 -5.63
N SER A 171 -1.07 19.67 -6.86
CA SER A 171 -0.41 18.82 -7.83
C SER A 171 0.86 19.46 -8.36
N ARG A 172 1.84 18.62 -8.70
CA ARG A 172 3.09 19.04 -9.31
C ARG A 172 3.44 18.15 -10.49
N PHE A 173 3.42 18.73 -11.69
CA PHE A 173 3.68 18.02 -12.93
C PHE A 173 5.17 17.83 -13.19
N ARG A 174 5.51 16.70 -13.82
CA ARG A 174 6.85 16.49 -14.37
C ARG A 174 7.08 17.39 -15.58
N PRO A 175 8.28 17.96 -15.76
CA PRO A 175 8.62 18.68 -16.98
C PRO A 175 8.81 17.71 -18.15
N GLY A 176 8.57 18.18 -19.39
CA GLY A 176 8.93 17.42 -20.60
C GLY A 176 8.11 16.15 -20.84
N LEU A 177 6.87 16.09 -20.34
CA LEU A 177 5.99 14.93 -20.51
C LEU A 177 5.80 14.54 -21.98
N PRO A 178 5.71 13.22 -22.27
CA PRO A 178 5.31 12.76 -23.60
C PRO A 178 3.85 13.14 -23.88
N THR A 179 3.39 12.83 -25.09
CA THR A 179 1.96 12.91 -25.39
C THR A 179 1.23 11.87 -24.53
N LEU A 180 0.41 12.36 -23.60
CA LEU A 180 -0.39 11.49 -22.75
C LEU A 180 -1.53 10.85 -23.52
N THR A 181 -2.03 9.75 -22.99
CA THR A 181 -2.98 8.85 -23.65
C THR A 181 -4.38 9.42 -23.76
N SER A 182 -4.80 10.31 -22.85
CA SER A 182 -6.16 10.85 -22.88
C SER A 182 -6.43 11.63 -24.17
N THR A 183 -7.59 11.39 -24.76
CA THR A 183 -8.09 12.07 -25.95
C THR A 183 -9.27 12.97 -25.58
N PRO A 184 -9.64 13.97 -26.41
CA PRO A 184 -10.75 14.88 -26.11
C PRO A 184 -12.12 14.20 -25.91
N ASP A 185 -12.32 13.00 -26.45
CA ASP A 185 -13.52 12.16 -26.27
C ASP A 185 -13.47 11.30 -24.99
N LYS A 186 -12.42 11.45 -24.17
CA LYS A 186 -12.17 10.71 -22.92
C LYS A 186 -11.99 11.69 -21.74
N PRO A 187 -13.05 12.43 -21.38
CA PRO A 187 -12.94 13.55 -20.44
C PRO A 187 -12.62 13.15 -19.00
N LEU A 188 -13.07 11.98 -18.52
CA LEU A 188 -12.73 11.50 -17.17
C LEU A 188 -11.24 11.13 -17.11
N ALA A 189 -10.73 10.44 -18.13
CA ALA A 189 -9.28 10.17 -18.23
C ALA A 189 -8.48 11.47 -18.28
N ALA A 190 -8.95 12.44 -19.07
CA ALA A 190 -8.32 13.76 -19.15
C ALA A 190 -8.36 14.50 -17.80
N SER A 191 -9.45 14.39 -17.04
CA SER A 191 -9.55 15.00 -15.71
C SER A 191 -8.51 14.44 -14.73
N VAL A 192 -8.25 13.13 -14.78
CA VAL A 192 -7.18 12.50 -13.99
C VAL A 192 -5.82 12.98 -14.49
N LEU A 193 -5.48 12.79 -15.76
CA LEU A 193 -4.14 13.11 -16.28
C LEU A 193 -3.79 14.61 -16.29
N ASP A 194 -4.78 15.50 -16.15
CA ASP A 194 -4.59 16.94 -15.94
C ASP A 194 -4.73 17.37 -14.47
N ALA A 195 -4.82 16.43 -13.52
CA ALA A 195 -5.01 16.69 -12.09
C ALA A 195 -6.18 17.65 -11.80
N ARG A 196 -7.28 17.53 -12.55
CA ARG A 196 -8.49 18.33 -12.38
C ARG A 196 -9.35 17.69 -11.29
N CYS A 197 -9.03 17.96 -10.04
CA CYS A 197 -9.79 17.42 -8.91
C CYS A 197 -10.11 18.44 -7.84
N GLU A 198 -11.21 18.16 -7.15
CA GLU A 198 -11.49 18.70 -5.82
C GLU A 198 -10.90 17.75 -4.79
N ILE A 199 -10.33 18.31 -3.73
CA ILE A 199 -9.67 17.52 -2.69
C ILE A 199 -10.34 17.83 -1.36
N SER A 200 -10.77 16.78 -0.68
CA SER A 200 -11.46 16.83 0.61
C SER A 200 -10.89 15.74 1.51
N SER A 201 -10.90 15.94 2.82
CA SER A 201 -10.40 14.97 3.77
C SER A 201 -11.35 14.78 4.94
N SER A 202 -11.18 13.66 5.64
CA SER A 202 -11.75 13.42 6.96
C SER A 202 -10.69 12.79 7.87
N ARG A 203 -10.84 12.96 9.18
CA ARG A 203 -9.99 12.32 10.19
C ARG A 203 -10.24 10.81 10.18
N CYS A 204 -9.21 10.04 10.47
CA CYS A 204 -9.33 8.62 10.76
C CYS A 204 -8.39 8.21 11.88
N SER A 205 -8.59 7.02 12.42
CA SER A 205 -7.65 6.34 13.30
C SER A 205 -6.40 5.91 12.53
N ALA A 206 -5.37 5.39 13.20
CA ALA A 206 -4.11 5.02 12.57
C ALA A 206 -4.33 3.94 11.49
N PRO A 207 -4.21 4.29 10.19
CA PRO A 207 -4.76 3.46 9.12
C PRO A 207 -3.90 2.22 8.86
N ILE A 208 -4.54 1.07 8.64
CA ILE A 208 -3.86 -0.16 8.20
C ILE A 208 -4.13 -0.39 6.71
N ARG A 209 -5.41 -0.55 6.30
CA ARG A 209 -5.72 -0.94 4.92
C ARG A 209 -7.16 -0.66 4.50
N PHE A 210 -7.34 -0.24 3.25
CA PHE A 210 -8.64 -0.18 2.61
C PHE A 210 -9.14 -1.52 2.05
N HIS A 211 -10.44 -1.70 2.13
CA HIS A 211 -11.20 -2.78 1.52
C HIS A 211 -12.37 -2.17 0.74
N MET A 212 -12.35 -2.32 -0.58
CA MET A 212 -13.39 -1.77 -1.47
C MET A 212 -14.38 -2.87 -1.83
N SER A 213 -15.67 -2.57 -1.73
CA SER A 213 -16.74 -3.45 -2.20
C SER A 213 -16.70 -3.58 -3.75
N PRO A 214 -16.98 -4.74 -4.36
CA PRO A 214 -16.88 -4.94 -5.81
C PRO A 214 -17.62 -3.92 -6.71
N GLY A 215 -18.75 -3.39 -6.26
CA GLY A 215 -19.58 -2.38 -6.93
C GLY A 215 -19.31 -0.94 -6.51
N ASN A 216 -18.23 -0.68 -5.75
CA ASN A 216 -17.85 0.64 -5.24
C ASN A 216 -18.98 1.34 -4.46
N THR A 217 -19.69 0.60 -3.60
CA THR A 217 -20.75 1.15 -2.73
C THR A 217 -20.28 1.42 -1.30
N CYS A 218 -19.30 0.64 -0.82
CA CYS A 218 -18.73 0.74 0.50
C CYS A 218 -17.19 0.67 0.43
N LEU A 219 -16.52 1.55 1.15
CA LEU A 219 -15.08 1.53 1.36
C LEU A 219 -14.81 1.43 2.86
N ALA A 220 -14.30 0.29 3.30
CA ALA A 220 -13.91 0.05 4.69
C ALA A 220 -12.41 0.26 4.89
N LEU A 221 -12.01 0.74 6.07
CA LEU A 221 -10.66 0.94 6.54
C LEU A 221 -10.48 0.16 7.84
N THR A 222 -9.57 -0.82 7.86
CA THR A 222 -9.05 -1.34 9.12
C THR A 222 -8.04 -0.34 9.68
N ALA A 223 -8.13 -0.06 10.98
CA ALA A 223 -7.28 0.91 11.65
C ALA A 223 -7.01 0.52 13.11
N MET A 224 -6.04 1.21 13.72
CA MET A 224 -5.71 1.10 15.13
C MET A 224 -6.12 2.40 15.84
N GLY A 225 -6.72 2.27 17.01
CA GLY A 225 -7.13 3.38 17.85
C GLY A 225 -7.09 3.00 19.33
N GLY A 226 -7.87 3.70 20.15
CA GLY A 226 -7.83 3.54 21.60
C GLY A 226 -6.49 3.97 22.21
N TYR A 227 -6.28 3.64 23.48
CA TYR A 227 -5.06 4.03 24.19
C TYR A 227 -3.81 3.41 23.55
N LYS A 228 -2.87 4.26 23.11
CA LYS A 228 -1.61 3.86 22.45
C LYS A 228 -1.79 3.04 21.17
N ASN A 229 -2.89 3.23 20.44
CA ASN A 229 -3.22 2.48 19.22
C ASN A 229 -3.29 0.95 19.45
N ARG A 230 -3.84 0.52 20.59
CA ARG A 230 -3.93 -0.90 20.98
C ARG A 230 -5.29 -1.53 20.68
N SER A 231 -6.26 -0.76 20.21
CA SER A 231 -7.61 -1.23 19.92
C SER A 231 -7.84 -1.29 18.41
N SER A 232 -8.56 -2.32 17.96
CA SER A 232 -9.03 -2.39 16.58
C SER A 232 -10.14 -1.37 16.33
N VAL A 233 -10.05 -0.65 15.22
CA VAL A 233 -11.11 0.24 14.73
C VAL A 233 -11.46 -0.13 13.29
N LEU A 234 -12.74 -0.18 12.99
CA LEU A 234 -13.29 -0.30 11.65
C LEU A 234 -13.96 1.02 11.29
N GLU A 235 -13.45 1.71 10.28
CA GLU A 235 -14.10 2.88 9.70
C GLU A 235 -14.61 2.54 8.32
N TYR A 236 -15.75 3.10 7.89
CA TYR A 236 -16.22 2.88 6.52
C TYR A 236 -17.00 4.05 5.95
N LEU A 237 -16.90 4.20 4.62
CA LEU A 237 -17.53 5.25 3.83
C LEU A 237 -18.59 4.67 2.90
N MET A 238 -19.74 5.35 2.82
CA MET A 238 -20.79 5.03 1.84
C MET A 238 -20.58 5.85 0.56
N LEU A 239 -20.23 5.17 -0.53
CA LEU A 239 -19.83 5.79 -1.80
C LEU A 239 -20.97 5.92 -2.82
N ASN A 240 -22.06 5.18 -2.61
CA ASN A 240 -23.22 5.18 -3.50
C ASN A 240 -24.24 6.29 -3.19
N GLN A 241 -24.04 7.06 -2.11
CA GLN A 241 -24.90 8.18 -1.74
C GLN A 241 -24.33 9.49 -2.30
N PRO A 242 -25.18 10.37 -2.86
CA PRO A 242 -24.73 11.70 -3.23
C PRO A 242 -24.29 12.47 -1.97
N LEU A 243 -23.25 13.28 -2.09
CA LEU A 243 -22.88 14.19 -1.03
C LEU A 243 -24.05 15.13 -0.72
N ALA A 244 -24.37 15.29 0.57
CA ALA A 244 -25.32 16.31 1.00
C ALA A 244 -24.84 17.71 0.55
N ALA A 245 -25.76 18.64 0.32
CA ALA A 245 -25.41 19.97 -0.21
C ALA A 245 -24.38 20.75 0.64
N SER A 246 -24.31 20.47 1.95
CA SER A 246 -23.34 21.05 2.89
C SER A 246 -22.10 20.17 3.10
N ALA A 247 -22.11 18.91 2.68
CA ALA A 247 -21.04 17.96 2.93
C ALA A 247 -20.01 18.00 1.80
N LYS A 248 -18.73 18.06 2.18
CA LYS A 248 -17.59 17.99 1.24
C LYS A 248 -17.00 16.58 1.15
N PHE A 249 -17.43 15.67 2.00
CA PHE A 249 -16.88 14.33 2.16
C PHE A 249 -18.02 13.30 2.35
N PRO A 250 -17.87 12.05 1.88
CA PRO A 250 -18.87 11.00 2.10
C PRO A 250 -19.18 10.77 3.58
N ALA A 251 -20.37 10.24 3.87
CA ALA A 251 -20.71 9.82 5.23
C ALA A 251 -19.72 8.75 5.70
N GLN A 252 -19.16 8.97 6.89
CA GLN A 252 -18.18 8.11 7.54
C GLN A 252 -18.79 7.56 8.83
N TYR A 253 -18.57 6.27 9.03
CA TYR A 253 -19.05 5.51 10.18
C TYR A 253 -17.85 4.85 10.85
N LEU A 254 -17.95 4.65 12.16
CA LEU A 254 -16.90 4.06 12.97
C LEU A 254 -17.50 2.96 13.85
N VAL A 255 -16.78 1.85 13.95
CA VAL A 255 -17.10 0.71 14.80
C VAL A 255 -15.85 0.28 15.53
N GLU A 256 -15.97 0.06 16.83
CA GLU A 256 -14.92 -0.58 17.62
C GLU A 256 -15.31 -2.04 17.84
N PRO A 257 -14.66 -3.00 17.16
CA PRO A 257 -15.08 -4.39 17.28
C PRO A 257 -14.81 -5.03 18.64
N ARG A 258 -14.06 -4.36 19.52
CA ARG A 258 -13.63 -4.85 20.84
C ARG A 258 -12.95 -6.22 20.77
N PHE A 259 -11.98 -6.32 19.86
CA PHE A 259 -11.06 -7.44 19.80
C PHE A 259 -9.99 -7.35 20.90
N SER A 260 -9.37 -8.49 21.22
CA SER A 260 -8.24 -8.52 22.17
C SER A 260 -6.92 -8.14 21.50
N GLU A 261 -6.89 -8.11 20.17
CA GLU A 261 -5.72 -7.84 19.34
C GLU A 261 -6.12 -6.93 18.17
N ILE A 262 -5.13 -6.44 17.42
CA ILE A 262 -5.36 -5.61 16.23
C ILE A 262 -5.86 -6.46 15.05
N ALA A 263 -6.95 -6.00 14.43
CA ALA A 263 -7.52 -6.59 13.24
C ALA A 263 -6.87 -6.02 11.98
N HIS A 264 -5.99 -6.80 11.38
CA HIS A 264 -5.28 -6.42 10.15
C HIS A 264 -6.05 -6.74 8.87
N HIS A 265 -7.11 -7.55 8.95
CA HIS A 265 -7.81 -8.08 7.78
C HIS A 265 -9.32 -7.88 7.86
N ALA A 266 -9.90 -7.46 6.75
CA ALA A 266 -11.33 -7.39 6.53
C ALA A 266 -11.72 -7.86 5.12
N THR A 267 -12.99 -8.14 4.90
CA THR A 267 -13.59 -8.35 3.59
C THR A 267 -15.05 -7.88 3.58
N ILE A 268 -15.59 -7.61 2.40
CA ILE A 268 -16.92 -7.02 2.23
C ILE A 268 -17.79 -7.96 1.41
N ASP A 269 -18.93 -8.36 1.98
CA ASP A 269 -20.03 -8.93 1.22
C ASP A 269 -21.02 -7.82 0.90
N GLU A 270 -20.92 -7.28 -0.32
CA GLU A 270 -21.78 -6.20 -0.76
C GLU A 270 -23.23 -6.63 -1.01
N ALA A 271 -23.45 -7.87 -1.43
CA ALA A 271 -24.79 -8.37 -1.71
C ALA A 271 -25.65 -8.43 -0.44
N ARG A 272 -25.01 -8.76 0.68
CA ARG A 272 -25.63 -8.80 2.02
C ARG A 272 -25.34 -7.58 2.87
N ARG A 273 -24.52 -6.65 2.37
CA ARG A 273 -24.13 -5.42 3.07
C ARG A 273 -23.45 -5.68 4.41
N LEU A 274 -22.56 -6.67 4.43
CA LEU A 274 -21.78 -7.07 5.60
C LEU A 274 -20.30 -6.73 5.43
N ILE A 275 -19.71 -6.07 6.42
CA ILE A 275 -18.25 -5.94 6.56
C ILE A 275 -17.80 -6.98 7.58
N PHE A 276 -16.96 -7.92 7.15
CA PHE A 276 -16.26 -8.86 8.03
C PHE A 276 -14.90 -8.28 8.40
N ILE A 277 -14.58 -8.28 9.70
CA ILE A 277 -13.28 -7.85 10.24
C ILE A 277 -12.82 -8.88 11.26
N GLY A 278 -11.51 -9.17 11.34
CA GLY A 278 -11.03 -10.19 12.26
C GLY A 278 -9.66 -9.94 12.85
N ASP A 279 -9.54 -10.24 14.15
CA ASP A 279 -8.29 -10.34 14.89
C ASP A 279 -7.70 -11.76 14.79
N ASP A 280 -6.71 -12.08 15.61
CA ASP A 280 -6.04 -13.37 15.61
C ASP A 280 -6.92 -14.57 16.00
N ARG A 281 -8.08 -14.35 16.61
CA ARG A 281 -8.92 -15.40 17.21
C ARG A 281 -10.35 -15.43 16.67
N ARG A 282 -10.83 -14.32 16.12
CA ARG A 282 -12.24 -14.11 15.79
C ARG A 282 -12.42 -13.31 14.52
N ILE A 283 -13.63 -13.41 13.99
CA ILE A 283 -14.16 -12.55 12.93
C ILE A 283 -15.51 -12.03 13.42
N LYS A 284 -15.75 -10.73 13.29
CA LYS A 284 -17.06 -10.12 13.49
C LYS A 284 -17.58 -9.59 12.16
N SER A 285 -18.89 -9.60 11.98
CA SER A 285 -19.52 -9.00 10.81
C SER A 285 -20.55 -7.94 11.17
N TYR A 286 -20.51 -6.82 10.47
CA TYR A 286 -21.37 -5.67 10.69
C TYR A 286 -22.22 -5.40 9.46
N GLU A 287 -23.55 -5.40 9.61
CA GLU A 287 -24.49 -4.97 8.58
C GLU A 287 -24.59 -3.45 8.58
N TRP A 288 -24.27 -2.82 7.45
CA TRP A 288 -24.31 -1.35 7.34
C TRP A 288 -25.65 -0.82 6.82
N GLY A 289 -26.57 -1.67 6.38
CA GLY A 289 -27.86 -1.20 5.88
C GLY A 289 -28.70 -2.25 5.17
N SER A 290 -29.97 -1.92 4.94
CA SER A 290 -30.93 -2.68 4.15
C SER A 290 -31.01 -2.15 2.72
N PRO A 291 -31.56 -2.89 1.73
CA PRO A 291 -31.70 -2.42 0.34
C PRO A 291 -32.16 -0.96 0.17
N SER A 292 -33.02 -0.46 1.05
CA SER A 292 -33.55 0.91 1.04
C SER A 292 -32.75 1.94 1.85
N ASP A 293 -32.09 1.53 2.94
CA ASP A 293 -31.56 2.47 3.95
C ASP A 293 -30.18 2.06 4.49
N VAL A 294 -29.38 3.03 4.89
CA VAL A 294 -28.12 2.80 5.63
C VAL A 294 -28.41 2.97 7.12
N HIS A 295 -27.89 2.06 7.94
CA HIS A 295 -28.08 2.13 9.38
C HIS A 295 -27.26 3.27 9.96
N GLU A 296 -27.80 4.00 10.94
CA GLU A 296 -27.03 5.00 11.69
C GLU A 296 -25.92 4.30 12.49
N ASP A 297 -26.29 3.21 13.18
CA ASP A 297 -25.38 2.30 13.86
C ASP A 297 -25.39 0.93 13.18
N PRO A 298 -24.22 0.40 12.75
CA PRO A 298 -24.17 -0.89 12.09
C PRO A 298 -24.49 -2.04 13.05
N LEU A 299 -25.23 -3.04 12.56
CA LEU A 299 -25.71 -4.16 13.36
C LEU A 299 -24.68 -5.29 13.38
N LEU A 300 -24.27 -5.75 14.57
CA LEU A 300 -23.45 -6.96 14.71
C LEU A 300 -24.30 -8.19 14.34
N VAL A 301 -23.92 -8.90 13.28
CA VAL A 301 -24.67 -10.05 12.78
C VAL A 301 -24.03 -11.39 13.15
N HIS A 302 -22.71 -11.47 13.10
CA HIS A 302 -21.98 -12.71 13.37
C HIS A 302 -20.75 -12.45 14.22
N THR A 303 -20.48 -13.39 15.13
CA THR A 303 -19.17 -13.62 15.76
C THR A 303 -18.73 -15.03 15.38
N LEU A 304 -17.60 -15.15 14.70
CA LEU A 304 -17.04 -16.40 14.17
C LEU A 304 -15.70 -16.69 14.85
N ASN A 305 -15.48 -17.94 15.24
CA ASN A 305 -14.22 -18.41 15.80
C ASN A 305 -13.24 -18.70 14.66
N SER A 306 -12.13 -17.96 14.56
CA SER A 306 -11.16 -18.17 13.48
C SER A 306 -10.31 -19.44 13.66
N GLN A 307 -10.35 -20.09 14.83
CA GLN A 307 -9.52 -21.25 15.20
C GLN A 307 -8.02 -21.04 14.94
N GLY A 308 -7.53 -19.80 15.03
CA GLY A 308 -6.14 -19.46 14.74
C GLY A 308 -5.82 -19.30 13.25
N ALA A 309 -6.84 -19.28 12.37
CA ALA A 309 -6.70 -18.71 11.03
C ALA A 309 -6.58 -17.18 11.16
N LYS A 310 -5.35 -16.68 11.12
CA LYS A 310 -5.01 -15.27 11.37
C LYS A 310 -4.87 -14.45 10.10
N GLY A 311 -4.75 -15.10 8.94
CA GLY A 311 -4.43 -14.45 7.67
C GLY A 311 -5.60 -13.70 7.04
N PRO A 312 -5.45 -13.30 5.77
CA PRO A 312 -6.44 -12.51 5.06
C PRO A 312 -7.73 -13.29 4.79
N MET A 313 -8.81 -12.57 4.50
CA MET A 313 -10.17 -13.12 4.32
C MET A 313 -10.80 -12.71 2.99
N THR A 314 -11.73 -13.51 2.48
CA THR A 314 -12.47 -13.25 1.24
C THR A 314 -13.86 -13.87 1.25
N ILE A 315 -14.74 -13.35 0.39
CA ILE A 315 -16.07 -13.91 0.15
C ILE A 315 -15.99 -14.85 -1.06
N LEU A 316 -16.38 -16.11 -0.85
CA LEU A 316 -16.46 -17.11 -1.91
C LEU A 316 -17.71 -16.88 -2.78
N PRO A 317 -17.75 -17.39 -4.03
CA PRO A 317 -18.90 -17.20 -4.93
C PRO A 317 -20.25 -17.69 -4.39
N ASN A 318 -20.24 -18.63 -3.44
CA ASN A 318 -21.43 -19.13 -2.75
C ASN A 318 -21.87 -18.26 -1.56
N GLY A 319 -21.17 -17.16 -1.27
CA GLY A 319 -21.42 -16.28 -0.12
C GLY A 319 -20.79 -16.76 1.20
N SER A 320 -20.05 -17.86 1.22
CA SER A 320 -19.29 -18.26 2.41
C SER A 320 -18.08 -17.35 2.61
N VAL A 321 -17.68 -17.14 3.87
CA VAL A 321 -16.44 -16.42 4.19
C VAL A 321 -15.31 -17.43 4.28
N ALA A 322 -14.19 -17.18 3.62
CA ALA A 322 -12.96 -17.95 3.77
C ALA A 322 -11.88 -17.07 4.42
N ARG A 323 -11.14 -17.62 5.38
CA ARG A 323 -9.99 -16.96 6.00
C ARG A 323 -8.77 -17.85 5.98
N ALA A 324 -7.64 -17.31 5.53
CA ALA A 324 -6.40 -18.05 5.42
C ALA A 324 -5.79 -18.38 6.79
N GLY A 325 -5.20 -19.57 6.87
CA GLY A 325 -4.31 -20.02 7.93
C GLY A 325 -3.08 -20.69 7.32
N LYS A 326 -2.22 -21.28 8.16
CA LYS A 326 -1.08 -22.05 7.67
C LYS A 326 -1.56 -23.32 6.96
N GLY A 327 -1.19 -23.49 5.70
CA GLY A 327 -1.47 -24.67 4.89
C GLY A 327 -2.93 -24.83 4.44
N GLY A 328 -3.77 -23.82 4.61
CA GLY A 328 -5.18 -23.89 4.22
C GLY A 328 -6.00 -22.65 4.55
N ALA A 329 -7.33 -22.78 4.41
CA ALA A 329 -8.28 -21.75 4.79
C ALA A 329 -9.48 -22.35 5.53
N SER A 330 -9.93 -21.69 6.59
CA SER A 330 -11.16 -22.01 7.30
C SER A 330 -12.34 -21.32 6.61
N VAL A 331 -13.50 -22.00 6.53
CA VAL A 331 -14.66 -21.52 5.78
C VAL A 331 -15.92 -21.56 6.65
N TRP A 332 -16.68 -20.46 6.65
CA TRP A 332 -17.95 -20.31 7.36
C TRP A 332 -19.09 -20.11 6.37
N ASP A 333 -20.07 -20.99 6.43
CA ASP A 333 -21.36 -20.77 5.79
C ASP A 333 -22.20 -19.83 6.65
N THR A 334 -22.30 -18.58 6.22
CA THR A 334 -23.02 -17.50 6.91
C THR A 334 -24.45 -17.35 6.39
N GLN A 335 -24.94 -18.31 5.59
CA GLN A 335 -26.33 -18.37 5.12
C GLN A 335 -27.19 -19.34 5.95
N ALA A 336 -26.58 -20.22 6.73
CA ALA A 336 -27.31 -21.15 7.58
C ALA A 336 -28.09 -20.38 8.66
N PRO A 337 -29.38 -20.68 8.88
CA PRO A 337 -30.15 -20.01 9.92
C PRO A 337 -29.48 -20.21 11.29
N LEU A 338 -29.26 -19.11 12.00
CA LEU A 338 -28.77 -19.13 13.38
C LEU A 338 -29.84 -19.84 14.23
N ASP A 339 -29.51 -21.00 14.81
CA ASP A 339 -30.39 -21.65 15.79
C ASP A 339 -30.65 -20.70 16.96
N SER A 340 -31.88 -20.68 17.48
CA SER A 340 -32.37 -19.71 18.48
C SER A 340 -31.64 -19.70 19.84
N ASP A 341 -30.72 -20.64 20.07
CA ASP A 341 -29.83 -20.69 21.24
C ASP A 341 -28.48 -19.95 21.01
N ASN A 342 -28.21 -19.45 19.80
CA ASN A 342 -27.01 -18.68 19.43
C ASN A 342 -27.32 -17.19 19.20
N THR A 343 -28.25 -16.62 19.97
CA THR A 343 -28.47 -15.17 19.97
C THR A 343 -27.16 -14.46 20.28
N VAL A 344 -26.76 -13.52 19.41
CA VAL A 344 -25.65 -12.60 19.65
C VAL A 344 -26.01 -11.80 20.90
N GLU A 345 -25.43 -12.18 22.05
CA GLU A 345 -25.54 -11.36 23.25
C GLU A 345 -24.78 -10.05 22.99
N GLU A 346 -25.47 -8.92 23.14
CA GLU A 346 -24.80 -7.62 23.25
C GLU A 346 -23.84 -7.69 24.45
N PRO A 347 -22.67 -7.03 24.40
CA PRO A 347 -21.77 -6.97 25.54
C PRO A 347 -22.54 -6.46 26.76
N ILE A 348 -22.47 -7.18 27.88
CA ILE A 348 -23.06 -6.75 29.14
C ILE A 348 -22.34 -5.48 29.56
N ALA A 349 -22.98 -4.32 29.43
CA ALA A 349 -22.48 -3.12 30.11
C ALA A 349 -22.84 -3.25 31.59
N GLU A 350 -21.92 -3.71 32.44
CA GLU A 350 -22.11 -3.53 33.87
C GLU A 350 -22.02 -2.04 34.19
N SER A 351 -23.10 -1.52 34.76
CA SER A 351 -23.30 -0.11 35.09
C SER A 351 -22.41 0.33 36.24
N ASP A 352 -21.79 1.49 36.09
CA ASP A 352 -21.11 2.29 37.12
C ASP A 352 -21.88 2.31 38.45
N GLU A 353 -21.26 1.78 39.51
CA GLU A 353 -21.47 2.26 40.88
C GLU A 353 -20.13 2.36 41.63
N SER A 354 -19.64 3.60 41.73
CA SER A 354 -18.85 4.21 42.82
C SER A 354 -17.88 3.36 43.65
N ASP A 355 -16.60 3.76 43.71
CA ASP A 355 -15.99 4.14 44.99
C ASP A 355 -14.79 5.08 44.80
N ASP A 356 -14.69 6.06 45.70
CA ASP A 356 -13.68 7.10 45.71
C ASP A 356 -12.36 6.54 46.30
N GLY A 357 -11.25 6.61 45.56
CA GLY A 357 -9.95 6.25 46.10
C GLY A 357 -8.78 6.56 45.16
N GLU A 358 -7.95 7.54 45.55
CA GLU A 358 -6.65 7.82 44.94
C GLU A 358 -5.72 6.60 45.08
N ASP A 359 -5.46 5.87 44.00
CA ASP A 359 -4.29 5.00 43.85
C ASP A 359 -3.89 4.89 42.37
N TRP A 360 -2.62 5.18 42.07
CA TRP A 360 -2.02 5.16 40.73
C TRP A 360 -1.65 3.72 40.29
N GLU A 361 -2.63 2.81 40.27
CA GLU A 361 -2.46 1.46 39.74
C GLU A 361 -3.34 1.27 38.49
N ASP A 362 -2.69 1.00 37.35
CA ASP A 362 -3.20 0.32 36.15
C ASP A 362 -4.74 0.26 36.03
N GLU A 363 -5.38 1.42 35.80
CA GLU A 363 -6.75 1.46 35.28
C GLU A 363 -6.71 0.99 33.83
N ASP A 364 -6.72 -0.33 33.66
CA ASP A 364 -7.18 -1.06 32.48
C ASP A 364 -8.63 -0.63 32.19
N SER A 365 -8.83 0.58 31.71
CA SER A 365 -10.06 1.00 31.02
C SER A 365 -10.03 0.44 29.60
N GLU A 366 -9.81 -0.87 29.50
CA GLU A 366 -10.10 -1.64 28.31
C GLU A 366 -11.60 -1.90 28.32
N GLY A 367 -12.34 -1.23 27.43
CA GLY A 367 -13.74 -1.56 27.19
C GLY A 367 -13.86 -3.08 27.04
N GLU A 368 -14.74 -3.69 27.83
CA GLU A 368 -14.81 -5.15 28.01
C GLU A 368 -14.58 -5.91 26.70
N VAL A 369 -13.46 -6.63 26.64
CA VAL A 369 -13.16 -7.51 25.52
C VAL A 369 -14.27 -8.53 25.45
N ASP A 370 -14.97 -8.57 24.32
CA ASP A 370 -16.02 -9.55 24.08
C ASP A 370 -15.48 -10.96 24.35
N GLN A 371 -16.15 -11.77 25.17
CA GLN A 371 -15.71 -13.13 25.50
C GLN A 371 -16.45 -14.21 24.70
N ASN A 372 -17.35 -13.83 23.79
CA ASN A 372 -18.09 -14.76 22.96
C ASN A 372 -17.12 -15.54 22.05
N PRO A 373 -17.07 -16.88 22.17
CA PRO A 373 -16.14 -17.71 21.39
C PRO A 373 -16.46 -17.71 19.89
N GLY A 374 -17.70 -17.38 19.49
CA GLY A 374 -18.15 -17.37 18.10
C GLY A 374 -18.36 -18.76 17.49
N LEU A 375 -18.97 -18.77 16.30
CA LEU A 375 -19.27 -19.99 15.55
C LEU A 375 -18.02 -20.63 14.94
N ALA A 376 -17.89 -21.96 15.10
CA ALA A 376 -16.80 -22.72 14.50
C ALA A 376 -16.91 -22.77 12.95
N PRO A 377 -15.79 -22.93 12.23
CA PRO A 377 -15.79 -23.08 10.78
C PRO A 377 -16.61 -24.30 10.34
N THR A 378 -17.41 -24.10 9.30
CA THR A 378 -18.23 -25.13 8.65
C THR A 378 -17.38 -26.14 7.88
N SER A 379 -16.28 -25.69 7.28
CA SER A 379 -15.35 -26.55 6.53
C SER A 379 -13.95 -25.96 6.46
N HIS A 380 -13.01 -26.73 5.89
CA HIS A 380 -11.62 -26.31 5.72
C HIS A 380 -11.11 -26.68 4.32
N ILE A 381 -10.45 -25.73 3.66
CA ILE A 381 -9.72 -25.92 2.41
C ILE A 381 -8.26 -26.21 2.75
N LYS A 382 -7.68 -27.27 2.19
CA LYS A 382 -6.26 -27.60 2.40
C LYS A 382 -5.46 -27.22 1.17
N PHE A 383 -4.31 -26.59 1.37
CA PHE A 383 -3.34 -26.31 0.30
C PHE A 383 -2.48 -27.55 0.07
N LEU A 384 -2.87 -28.35 -0.93
CA LEU A 384 -2.36 -29.71 -1.16
C LEU A 384 -0.88 -29.75 -1.56
N ASP A 385 -0.43 -28.76 -2.33
CA ASP A 385 0.95 -28.66 -2.82
C ASP A 385 1.77 -27.55 -2.12
N GLN A 386 1.15 -26.87 -1.16
CA GLN A 386 1.73 -25.79 -0.35
C GLN A 386 1.30 -25.92 1.13
N PRO A 387 1.62 -27.03 1.81
CA PRO A 387 1.12 -27.30 3.17
C PRO A 387 1.67 -26.36 4.24
N ASP A 388 2.74 -25.62 3.95
CA ASP A 388 3.37 -24.68 4.88
C ASP A 388 3.04 -23.22 4.59
N LEU A 389 2.40 -22.92 3.45
CA LEU A 389 2.04 -21.57 3.01
C LEU A 389 1.19 -20.87 4.08
N LYS A 390 1.63 -19.69 4.53
CA LYS A 390 0.95 -18.83 5.49
C LYS A 390 0.69 -17.46 4.85
N PRO A 391 -0.45 -17.31 4.14
CA PRO A 391 -0.76 -16.05 3.48
C PRO A 391 -0.83 -14.88 4.46
N SER A 392 -0.09 -13.81 4.18
CA SER A 392 -0.16 -12.52 4.90
C SER A 392 -1.09 -11.55 4.17
N LEU A 393 -1.13 -11.61 2.84
CA LEU A 393 -2.05 -10.85 1.99
C LEU A 393 -2.57 -11.72 0.86
N TRP A 394 -3.81 -11.48 0.45
CA TRP A 394 -4.36 -12.07 -0.76
C TRP A 394 -5.35 -11.15 -1.47
N GLN A 395 -5.60 -11.44 -2.74
CA GLN A 395 -6.55 -10.73 -3.58
C GLN A 395 -7.22 -11.74 -4.52
N PRO A 396 -8.57 -11.85 -4.50
CA PRO A 396 -9.29 -12.63 -5.50
C PRO A 396 -9.00 -12.12 -6.92
N LEU A 397 -8.73 -13.04 -7.83
CA LEU A 397 -8.57 -12.73 -9.26
C LEU A 397 -9.94 -12.62 -9.92
N LEU A 398 -10.18 -11.49 -10.60
CA LEU A 398 -11.46 -11.23 -11.24
C LEU A 398 -11.71 -12.15 -12.46
N ALA A 399 -10.64 -12.56 -13.16
CA ALA A 399 -10.73 -13.52 -14.26
C ALA A 399 -10.94 -14.97 -13.83
N ALA A 400 -10.67 -15.30 -12.56
CA ALA A 400 -10.76 -16.66 -12.02
C ALA A 400 -11.31 -16.59 -10.58
N PRO A 401 -12.63 -16.52 -10.38
CA PRO A 401 -13.24 -16.21 -9.08
C PRO A 401 -12.94 -17.18 -7.93
N SER A 402 -12.54 -18.43 -8.24
CA SER A 402 -12.10 -19.40 -7.23
C SER A 402 -10.63 -19.22 -6.82
N THR A 403 -9.88 -18.40 -7.56
CA THR A 403 -8.44 -18.23 -7.39
C THR A 403 -8.12 -16.93 -6.68
N VAL A 404 -7.28 -17.02 -5.66
CA VAL A 404 -6.65 -15.87 -5.01
C VAL A 404 -5.19 -15.80 -5.39
N VAL A 405 -4.68 -14.60 -5.66
CA VAL A 405 -3.24 -14.35 -5.62
C VAL A 405 -2.86 -13.97 -4.20
N CYS A 406 -1.81 -14.57 -3.65
CA CYS A 406 -1.37 -14.34 -2.28
C CYS A 406 0.14 -14.26 -2.15
N VAL A 407 0.59 -13.70 -1.03
CA VAL A 407 2.00 -13.63 -0.61
C VAL A 407 2.14 -14.04 0.85
N GLU A 408 3.35 -14.40 1.25
CA GLU A 408 3.73 -14.62 2.65
C GLU A 408 4.42 -13.38 3.20
N ASP A 409 4.56 -13.32 4.53
CA ASP A 409 5.39 -12.31 5.16
C ASP A 409 6.87 -12.71 4.99
N PRO A 410 7.67 -11.91 4.26
CA PRO A 410 9.05 -12.28 3.98
C PRO A 410 9.91 -12.38 5.25
N SER A 411 9.58 -11.61 6.30
CA SER A 411 10.34 -11.61 7.55
C SER A 411 10.30 -12.95 8.30
N ASN A 412 9.26 -13.75 8.04
CA ASN A 412 9.04 -15.03 8.71
C ASN A 412 9.46 -16.22 7.84
N GLU A 413 9.23 -16.16 6.53
CA GLU A 413 9.29 -17.36 5.65
C GLU A 413 10.27 -17.22 4.48
N GLY A 414 10.85 -16.03 4.24
CA GLY A 414 11.85 -15.81 3.18
C GLY A 414 11.32 -15.98 1.76
N ARG A 415 10.03 -15.74 1.53
CA ARG A 415 9.35 -15.85 0.23
C ARG A 415 8.83 -14.51 -0.25
N TYR A 416 9.09 -14.17 -1.51
CA TYR A 416 8.89 -12.83 -2.06
C TYR A 416 7.98 -12.79 -3.30
N SER A 417 7.81 -13.91 -3.99
CA SER A 417 6.89 -14.01 -5.13
C SER A 417 5.42 -14.12 -4.71
N CYS A 418 4.53 -13.76 -5.63
CA CYS A 418 3.10 -14.01 -5.45
C CYS A 418 2.72 -15.38 -6.01
N ILE A 419 1.83 -16.08 -5.34
CA ILE A 419 1.36 -17.41 -5.72
C ILE A 419 -0.16 -17.36 -5.95
N GLY A 420 -0.63 -17.93 -7.06
CA GLY A 420 -2.06 -18.16 -7.30
C GLY A 420 -2.51 -19.47 -6.69
N ILE A 421 -3.53 -19.46 -5.81
CA ILE A 421 -4.14 -20.65 -5.22
C ILE A 421 -5.60 -20.72 -5.63
N ASP A 422 -6.00 -21.82 -6.26
CA ASP A 422 -7.42 -22.14 -6.46
C ASP A 422 -8.00 -22.70 -5.17
N LEU A 423 -8.95 -21.98 -4.58
CA LEU A 423 -9.59 -22.31 -3.31
C LEU A 423 -10.57 -23.49 -3.43
N GLU A 424 -11.04 -23.84 -4.63
CA GLU A 424 -11.85 -25.05 -4.83
C GLU A 424 -10.98 -26.30 -4.84
N ALA A 425 -9.86 -26.25 -5.58
CA ALA A 425 -8.95 -27.38 -5.71
C ALA A 425 -7.92 -27.48 -4.57
N GLY A 426 -7.69 -26.38 -3.84
CA GLY A 426 -6.62 -26.25 -2.85
C GLY A 426 -5.23 -26.41 -3.46
N LYS A 427 -5.00 -25.92 -4.68
CA LYS A 427 -3.75 -26.12 -5.42
C LYS A 427 -3.20 -24.84 -6.00
N THR A 428 -1.88 -24.79 -6.12
CA THR A 428 -1.18 -23.73 -6.86
C THR A 428 -1.52 -23.78 -8.34
N THR A 429 -1.89 -22.63 -8.89
CA THR A 429 -2.23 -22.44 -10.31
C THR A 429 -1.19 -21.61 -11.04
N SER A 430 -0.50 -20.69 -10.36
CA SER A 430 0.40 -19.72 -10.99
C SER A 430 1.46 -19.21 -10.01
N TYR A 431 2.59 -18.76 -10.57
CA TYR A 431 3.67 -18.07 -9.86
C TYR A 431 3.92 -16.74 -10.56
N TYR A 432 3.90 -15.64 -9.80
CA TYR A 432 4.17 -14.30 -10.29
C TYR A 432 5.47 -13.79 -9.65
N LEU A 433 6.51 -13.76 -10.46
CA LEU A 433 7.89 -13.53 -10.06
C LEU A 433 8.27 -12.07 -10.30
N GLY A 434 9.27 -11.58 -9.58
CA GLY A 434 9.93 -10.31 -9.91
C GLY A 434 9.93 -9.25 -8.83
N ASN A 435 9.22 -9.48 -7.72
CA ASN A 435 9.30 -8.63 -6.54
C ASN A 435 10.65 -8.85 -5.83
N GLY A 436 11.32 -7.77 -5.46
CA GLY A 436 12.59 -7.79 -4.74
C GLY A 436 12.43 -7.47 -3.25
N GLY A 437 11.23 -7.63 -2.69
CA GLY A 437 10.88 -7.29 -1.31
C GLY A 437 9.47 -7.77 -0.97
N GLY A 438 8.99 -7.44 0.23
CA GLY A 438 7.62 -7.78 0.64
C GLY A 438 6.58 -7.05 -0.19
N VAL A 439 5.54 -7.75 -0.64
CA VAL A 439 4.39 -7.10 -1.29
C VAL A 439 3.48 -6.53 -0.21
N SER A 440 3.22 -5.23 -0.28
CA SER A 440 2.42 -4.47 0.69
C SER A 440 0.95 -4.35 0.24
N ALA A 441 0.66 -4.32 -1.05
CA ALA A 441 -0.71 -4.20 -1.56
C ALA A 441 -0.94 -4.86 -2.91
N PHE A 442 -2.20 -5.23 -3.14
CA PHE A 442 -2.73 -5.65 -4.43
C PHE A 442 -3.79 -4.66 -4.91
N SER A 443 -3.91 -4.49 -6.22
CA SER A 443 -5.03 -3.77 -6.82
C SER A 443 -5.50 -4.48 -8.10
N VAL A 444 -6.81 -4.59 -8.28
CA VAL A 444 -7.47 -5.19 -9.44
C VAL A 444 -8.53 -4.24 -9.99
N SER A 445 -8.93 -4.42 -11.24
CA SER A 445 -10.03 -3.64 -11.82
C SER A 445 -10.95 -4.51 -12.67
N THR A 446 -12.25 -4.34 -12.51
CA THR A 446 -13.27 -5.01 -13.34
C THR A 446 -13.22 -4.57 -14.80
N ALA A 447 -12.60 -3.43 -15.09
CA ALA A 447 -12.39 -2.95 -16.46
C ALA A 447 -11.37 -3.78 -17.25
N ASP A 448 -10.41 -4.41 -16.57
CA ASP A 448 -9.52 -5.41 -17.15
C ASP A 448 -9.22 -6.54 -16.14
N PRO A 449 -10.06 -7.58 -16.11
CA PRO A 449 -9.94 -8.68 -15.15
C PRO A 449 -8.67 -9.52 -15.29
N GLN A 450 -7.91 -9.36 -16.38
CA GLN A 450 -6.67 -10.09 -16.63
C GLN A 450 -5.46 -9.44 -15.96
N LEU A 451 -5.61 -8.21 -15.45
CA LEU A 451 -4.51 -7.46 -14.87
C LEU A 451 -4.68 -7.29 -13.37
N PHE A 452 -3.56 -7.38 -12.66
CA PHE A 452 -3.46 -6.97 -11.26
C PHE A 452 -2.14 -6.24 -11.03
N LEU A 453 -2.14 -5.35 -10.05
CA LEU A 453 -1.02 -4.51 -9.67
C LEU A 453 -0.54 -4.92 -8.28
N THR A 454 0.77 -4.96 -8.08
CA THR A 454 1.39 -5.07 -6.75
C THR A 454 2.09 -3.77 -6.37
N ALA A 455 2.05 -3.44 -5.09
CA ALA A 455 2.97 -2.49 -4.44
C ALA A 455 3.99 -3.30 -3.62
N CYS A 456 5.25 -2.89 -3.59
CA CYS A 456 6.31 -3.66 -2.98
C CYS A 456 7.29 -2.78 -2.18
N ASN A 457 7.79 -3.34 -1.09
CA ASN A 457 8.75 -2.72 -0.19
C ASN A 457 10.15 -2.61 -0.82
N ASP A 458 10.35 -3.08 -2.06
CA ASP A 458 11.54 -2.75 -2.85
C ASP A 458 11.47 -1.38 -3.53
N GLY A 459 10.37 -0.64 -3.31
CA GLY A 459 10.15 0.70 -3.85
C GLY A 459 9.49 0.72 -5.24
N PHE A 460 9.13 -0.44 -5.78
CA PHE A 460 8.49 -0.56 -7.10
C PHE A 460 7.05 -1.05 -7.01
N ALA A 461 6.22 -0.58 -7.94
CA ALA A 461 4.93 -1.20 -8.23
C ALA A 461 5.02 -2.01 -9.54
N ARG A 462 4.31 -3.13 -9.63
CA ARG A 462 4.39 -4.02 -10.81
C ARG A 462 3.03 -4.43 -11.30
N LEU A 463 2.76 -4.19 -12.58
CA LEU A 463 1.55 -4.63 -13.25
C LEU A 463 1.80 -6.02 -13.86
N TYR A 464 0.94 -6.96 -13.52
CA TYR A 464 0.99 -8.34 -14.00
C TYR A 464 -0.23 -8.64 -14.85
N ASP A 465 -0.02 -9.51 -15.84
CA ASP A 465 -1.07 -10.22 -16.54
C ASP A 465 -1.18 -11.62 -15.92
N VAL A 466 -2.38 -12.03 -15.49
CA VAL A 466 -2.61 -13.32 -14.80
C VAL A 466 -2.15 -14.53 -15.62
N ARG A 467 -1.96 -14.36 -16.93
CA ARG A 467 -1.50 -15.42 -17.84
C ARG A 467 0.02 -15.52 -17.94
N ARG A 468 0.77 -14.57 -17.35
CA ARG A 468 2.22 -14.42 -17.52
C ARG A 468 2.92 -14.42 -16.16
N PRO A 469 3.99 -15.22 -15.96
CA PRO A 469 4.70 -15.27 -14.69
C PRO A 469 5.48 -13.99 -14.33
N LEU A 470 5.84 -13.16 -15.31
CA LEU A 470 6.66 -11.96 -15.12
C LEU A 470 5.80 -10.68 -15.25
N PRO A 471 6.20 -9.56 -14.64
CA PRO A 471 5.48 -8.30 -14.73
C PRO A 471 5.51 -7.74 -16.16
N VAL A 472 4.38 -7.24 -16.64
CA VAL A 472 4.30 -6.59 -17.97
C VAL A 472 4.82 -5.17 -17.94
N ILE A 473 4.75 -4.49 -16.79
CA ILE A 473 5.27 -3.14 -16.58
C ILE A 473 5.74 -3.03 -15.12
N THR A 474 6.88 -2.39 -14.91
CA THR A 474 7.34 -1.97 -13.58
C THR A 474 7.31 -0.45 -13.49
N PHE A 475 6.83 0.09 -12.37
CA PHE A 475 6.81 1.51 -12.06
C PHE A 475 7.79 1.79 -10.93
N ASP A 476 8.65 2.78 -11.14
CA ASP A 476 9.57 3.29 -10.14
C ASP A 476 8.84 4.20 -9.15
N ALA A 477 8.01 3.59 -8.30
CA ALA A 477 7.12 4.30 -7.39
C ALA A 477 7.90 5.20 -6.43
N CYS A 478 8.99 4.70 -5.89
CA CYS A 478 9.70 5.31 -4.78
C CYS A 478 11.22 5.42 -5.01
N GLY A 479 11.74 5.06 -6.18
CA GLY A 479 13.16 4.81 -6.31
C GLY A 479 13.57 3.55 -5.56
N GLN A 480 14.86 3.43 -5.29
CA GLN A 480 15.44 2.41 -4.41
C GLN A 480 15.74 3.02 -3.02
N ASP A 481 14.78 3.76 -2.45
CA ASP A 481 15.02 4.57 -1.23
C ASP A 481 13.94 4.49 -0.15
N GLU A 482 12.72 4.05 -0.49
CA GLU A 482 11.63 3.88 0.46
C GLU A 482 10.64 2.80 0.00
N PHE A 483 9.77 2.36 0.92
CA PHE A 483 8.71 1.40 0.62
C PHE A 483 7.63 1.99 -0.29
N CYS A 484 7.16 1.19 -1.25
CA CYS A 484 5.90 1.46 -1.94
C CYS A 484 4.79 0.71 -1.20
N GLU A 485 4.12 1.37 -0.27
CA GLU A 485 3.10 0.75 0.61
C GLU A 485 1.74 0.58 -0.08
N ALA A 486 1.43 1.46 -1.03
CA ALA A 486 0.11 1.50 -1.64
C ALA A 486 0.17 1.69 -3.15
N ALA A 487 -0.70 0.99 -3.87
CA ALA A 487 -0.93 1.23 -5.27
C ALA A 487 -2.39 0.96 -5.65
N ALA A 488 -2.92 1.73 -6.61
CA ALA A 488 -4.26 1.55 -7.14
C ALA A 488 -4.26 1.58 -8.67
N LEU A 489 -4.93 0.60 -9.27
CA LEU A 489 -5.15 0.50 -10.71
C LEU A 489 -6.52 1.07 -11.08
N ALA A 490 -6.53 2.05 -11.98
CA ALA A 490 -7.73 2.77 -12.41
C ALA A 490 -7.91 2.73 -13.93
N TYR A 491 -9.17 2.80 -14.37
CA TYR A 491 -9.53 2.84 -15.80
C TYR A 491 -10.55 3.95 -16.11
N PRO A 492 -10.26 5.23 -15.81
CA PRO A 492 -11.13 6.32 -16.22
C PRO A 492 -11.32 6.29 -17.75
N ASP A 493 -12.56 6.24 -18.22
CA ASP A 493 -12.95 6.03 -19.63
C ASP A 493 -12.26 4.85 -20.35
N GLY A 494 -11.83 3.83 -19.62
CA GLY A 494 -11.09 2.66 -20.15
C GLY A 494 -9.61 2.92 -20.44
N ILE A 495 -9.05 4.02 -19.94
CA ILE A 495 -7.62 4.34 -20.03
C ILE A 495 -6.91 3.90 -18.74
N PRO A 496 -5.92 2.98 -18.80
CA PRO A 496 -5.22 2.53 -17.61
C PRO A 496 -4.36 3.65 -17.02
N VAL A 497 -4.62 3.95 -15.75
CA VAL A 497 -3.85 4.87 -14.91
C VAL A 497 -3.45 4.13 -13.65
N VAL A 498 -2.20 4.30 -13.22
CA VAL A 498 -1.73 3.75 -11.95
C VAL A 498 -1.48 4.90 -10.98
N PHE A 499 -1.84 4.68 -9.72
CA PHE A 499 -1.49 5.54 -8.60
C PHE A 499 -0.56 4.76 -7.68
N THR A 500 0.52 5.37 -7.21
CA THR A 500 1.42 4.78 -6.19
C THR A 500 1.60 5.75 -5.04
N GLY A 501 1.44 5.27 -3.83
CA GLY A 501 1.68 6.01 -2.59
C GLY A 501 3.10 5.79 -2.09
N THR A 502 3.69 6.85 -1.58
CA THR A 502 5.02 6.83 -0.95
C THR A 502 4.88 6.97 0.57
N HIS A 503 5.88 6.48 1.32
CA HIS A 503 5.91 6.59 2.77
C HIS A 503 6.62 7.87 3.19
N LYS A 504 7.96 7.89 3.13
CA LYS A 504 8.80 9.06 3.37
C LYS A 504 8.55 10.19 2.36
N GLY A 505 8.25 9.83 1.11
CA GLY A 505 7.99 10.81 0.06
C GLY A 505 6.69 11.59 0.24
N GLU A 506 5.81 11.19 1.17
CA GLU A 506 4.58 11.89 1.56
C GLU A 506 3.74 12.40 0.36
N GLN A 507 3.53 11.55 -0.64
CA GLN A 507 2.83 11.91 -1.86
C GLN A 507 2.23 10.70 -2.58
N ILE A 508 1.39 11.00 -3.57
CA ILE A 508 0.89 10.00 -4.52
C ILE A 508 1.39 10.35 -5.90
N LYS A 509 2.09 9.44 -6.56
CA LYS A 509 2.50 9.59 -7.96
C LYS A 509 1.44 9.02 -8.90
N VAL A 510 1.24 9.68 -10.03
CA VAL A 510 0.23 9.31 -11.04
C VAL A 510 0.91 8.96 -12.35
N TRP A 511 0.60 7.78 -12.87
CA TRP A 511 1.28 7.17 -13.99
C TRP A 511 0.31 6.95 -15.15
N ASP A 512 0.66 7.47 -16.32
CA ASP A 512 0.00 7.08 -17.56
C ASP A 512 0.67 5.81 -18.09
N VAL A 513 -0.03 4.69 -17.96
CA VAL A 513 0.50 3.35 -18.26
C VAL A 513 0.86 3.21 -19.73
N ARG A 514 0.04 3.78 -20.63
CA ARG A 514 0.23 3.66 -22.08
C ARG A 514 1.26 4.67 -22.60
N ALA A 515 1.29 5.88 -22.04
CA ALA A 515 2.32 6.87 -22.37
C ALA A 515 3.67 6.57 -21.71
N ARG A 516 3.72 5.61 -20.78
CA ARG A 516 4.92 5.17 -20.05
C ARG A 516 5.61 6.32 -19.32
N ALA A 517 4.84 7.09 -18.56
CA ALA A 517 5.36 8.27 -17.87
C ALA A 517 4.73 8.46 -16.49
N CYS A 518 5.57 8.86 -15.51
CA CYS A 518 5.12 9.56 -14.32
C CYS A 518 4.64 10.95 -14.73
N VAL A 519 3.38 11.28 -14.49
CA VAL A 519 2.75 12.50 -15.00
C VAL A 519 2.89 13.64 -14.00
N TYR A 520 2.48 13.40 -12.76
CA TYR A 520 2.51 14.36 -11.68
C TYR A 520 2.43 13.63 -10.34
N GLU A 521 2.66 14.37 -9.26
CA GLU A 521 2.39 13.93 -7.90
C GLU A 521 1.30 14.78 -7.22
N LEU A 522 0.62 14.19 -6.24
CA LEU A 522 -0.42 14.80 -5.41
C LEU A 522 0.06 14.90 -3.97
N ALA A 523 -0.24 16.04 -3.35
CA ALA A 523 0.06 16.30 -1.95
C ALA A 523 -0.86 15.50 -1.02
N THR A 524 -0.29 14.86 -0.01
CA THR A 524 -1.02 14.14 1.06
C THR A 524 -0.99 14.91 2.38
N GLY A 525 -0.43 16.12 2.40
CA GLY A 525 -0.34 16.96 3.59
C GLY A 525 0.72 16.51 4.58
N ASN A 526 1.91 16.14 4.08
CA ASN A 526 3.03 15.60 4.87
C ASN A 526 2.66 14.31 5.64
N ASN A 527 1.80 13.49 5.03
CA ASN A 527 1.45 12.18 5.57
C ASN A 527 1.94 11.07 4.63
N ALA A 528 2.44 9.98 5.21
CA ALA A 528 2.73 8.73 4.52
C ALA A 528 1.45 8.10 3.98
N VAL A 529 1.51 7.47 2.80
CA VAL A 529 0.35 6.83 2.17
C VAL A 529 0.31 5.34 2.51
N GLN A 530 -0.59 4.94 3.41
CA GLN A 530 -0.73 3.55 3.85
C GLN A 530 -1.63 2.72 2.93
N SER A 531 -2.65 3.32 2.32
CA SER A 531 -3.55 2.58 1.44
C SER A 531 -4.20 3.46 0.39
N LEU A 532 -4.45 2.90 -0.80
CA LEU A 532 -5.10 3.57 -1.92
C LEU A 532 -6.29 2.73 -2.42
N ALA A 533 -7.39 3.39 -2.74
CA ALA A 533 -8.55 2.75 -3.35
C ALA A 533 -9.16 3.62 -4.46
N TRP A 534 -9.46 2.99 -5.60
CA TRP A 534 -10.08 3.65 -6.74
C TRP A 534 -11.59 3.40 -6.77
N ASP A 535 -12.37 4.48 -6.77
CA ASP A 535 -13.81 4.47 -7.00
C ASP A 535 -14.09 4.87 -8.45
N ALA A 536 -14.30 3.85 -9.29
CA ALA A 536 -14.56 4.04 -10.71
C ALA A 536 -15.88 4.74 -10.99
N LYS A 537 -16.90 4.55 -10.13
CA LYS A 537 -18.24 5.09 -10.33
C LYS A 537 -18.24 6.61 -10.17
N ASN A 538 -17.53 7.12 -9.16
CA ASN A 538 -17.45 8.54 -8.88
C ASN A 538 -16.16 9.19 -9.40
N ASN A 539 -15.30 8.45 -10.11
CA ASN A 539 -14.00 8.90 -10.61
C ASN A 539 -13.13 9.52 -9.50
N CYS A 540 -13.07 8.82 -8.37
CA CYS A 540 -12.42 9.30 -7.15
C CYS A 540 -11.29 8.36 -6.71
N LEU A 541 -10.16 8.94 -6.30
CA LEU A 541 -9.13 8.23 -5.56
C LEU A 541 -9.28 8.52 -4.07
N TYR A 542 -9.22 7.49 -3.24
CA TYR A 542 -9.15 7.59 -1.79
C TYR A 542 -7.76 7.17 -1.32
N ALA A 543 -7.20 7.92 -0.38
CA ALA A 543 -5.93 7.64 0.27
C ALA A 543 -6.10 7.62 1.78
N ALA A 544 -5.72 6.53 2.44
CA ALA A 544 -5.58 6.47 3.88
C ALA A 544 -4.13 6.85 4.21
N THR A 545 -3.96 7.87 5.05
CA THR A 545 -2.66 8.51 5.26
C THR A 545 -2.34 8.61 6.74
N GLU A 546 -1.09 8.31 7.07
CA GLU A 546 -0.56 8.32 8.44
C GLU A 546 0.33 9.55 8.64
N CYS A 547 0.23 10.18 9.81
CA CYS A 547 1.03 11.33 10.18
C CYS A 547 2.18 10.79 11.04
N GLU A 548 3.39 10.71 10.47
CA GLU A 548 4.55 10.23 11.23
C GLU A 548 4.94 11.18 12.36
N HIS A 549 4.53 12.45 12.26
CA HIS A 549 4.79 13.50 13.26
C HIS A 549 3.77 13.54 14.39
N MET A 550 3.02 12.45 14.57
CA MET A 550 2.05 12.26 15.65
C MET A 550 2.37 10.97 16.39
N ASP A 551 2.42 11.02 17.72
CA ASP A 551 2.67 9.84 18.54
C ASP A 551 1.41 8.98 18.72
N ARG A 552 1.56 7.84 19.40
CA ARG A 552 0.45 6.90 19.64
C ARG A 552 -0.59 7.41 20.63
N LEU A 553 -0.35 8.55 21.28
CA LEU A 553 -1.29 9.23 22.16
C LEU A 553 -2.01 10.38 21.44
N GLY A 554 -1.67 10.65 20.17
CA GLY A 554 -2.24 11.73 19.37
C GLY A 554 -1.52 13.06 19.52
N TYR A 555 -0.38 13.12 20.22
CA TYR A 555 0.40 14.34 20.37
C TYR A 555 1.30 14.58 19.16
N ASN A 556 1.31 15.80 18.66
CA ASN A 556 2.22 16.21 17.61
C ASN A 556 3.61 16.53 18.16
N TYR A 557 4.65 16.23 17.38
CA TYR A 557 6.03 16.54 17.75
C TYR A 557 6.84 17.01 16.54
N ASP A 558 7.99 17.64 16.80
CA ASP A 558 8.89 18.17 15.77
C ASP A 558 8.24 19.17 14.80
N TYR A 559 7.20 19.88 15.21
CA TYR A 559 6.63 21.00 14.44
C TYR A 559 7.36 22.32 14.67
N ARG A 560 7.27 23.21 13.69
CA ARG A 560 7.67 24.62 13.74
C ARG A 560 6.60 25.48 13.08
N TYR A 561 6.59 26.78 13.31
CA TYR A 561 5.70 27.66 12.55
C TYR A 561 5.99 27.58 11.04
N ALA A 562 4.93 27.55 10.24
CA ALA A 562 4.99 27.42 8.79
C ALA A 562 5.44 28.73 8.13
N LYS A 563 6.29 28.64 7.10
CA LYS A 563 6.68 29.79 6.28
C LYS A 563 5.71 29.92 5.11
N ILE A 564 4.66 30.74 5.28
CA ILE A 564 3.61 30.87 4.27
C ILE A 564 4.19 31.43 2.95
N PRO A 565 4.02 30.73 1.81
CA PRO A 565 4.49 31.22 0.52
C PRO A 565 3.86 32.56 0.13
N LYS A 566 4.65 33.48 -0.45
CA LYS A 566 4.19 34.82 -0.86
C LYS A 566 2.99 34.81 -1.80
N SER A 567 2.86 33.77 -2.64
CA SER A 567 1.71 33.60 -3.54
C SER A 567 0.39 33.41 -2.79
N GLN A 568 0.45 32.90 -1.55
CA GLN A 568 -0.70 32.65 -0.68
C GLN A 568 -0.88 33.74 0.37
N ASN A 569 0.14 34.57 0.61
CA ASN A 569 0.05 35.74 1.49
C ASN A 569 0.77 36.97 0.88
N PRO A 570 0.21 37.61 -0.15
CA PRO A 570 0.87 38.69 -0.91
C PRO A 570 1.03 40.00 -0.13
N GLY A 571 0.49 40.10 1.09
CA GLY A 571 0.55 41.28 1.96
C GLY A 571 1.45 41.17 3.18
N ALA A 572 1.97 39.98 3.51
CA ALA A 572 2.83 39.79 4.67
C ALA A 572 4.27 40.26 4.42
N ASN A 573 4.84 40.97 5.38
CA ASN A 573 6.29 41.19 5.42
C ASN A 573 7.00 39.85 5.62
N THR A 574 8.20 39.70 5.04
CA THR A 574 8.96 38.43 5.03
C THR A 574 9.33 37.87 6.41
N ASP A 575 9.09 38.65 7.47
CA ASP A 575 9.46 38.33 8.86
C ASP A 575 8.24 38.12 9.77
N GLU A 576 7.00 38.28 9.27
CA GLU A 576 5.78 37.98 10.04
C GLU A 576 5.44 36.50 9.90
N VAL A 577 5.73 35.75 10.95
CA VAL A 577 5.40 34.34 11.09
C VAL A 577 3.92 34.23 11.46
N ASP A 578 3.14 33.50 10.66
CA ASP A 578 1.78 33.14 11.06
C ASP A 578 1.88 32.10 12.18
N HIS A 579 1.52 32.52 13.39
CA HIS A 579 1.57 31.68 14.59
C HIS A 579 0.42 30.65 14.63
N GLU A 580 -0.52 30.68 13.68
CA GLU A 580 -1.66 29.77 13.64
C GLU A 580 -1.39 28.49 12.85
N ARG A 581 -0.41 28.49 11.93
CA ARG A 581 -0.08 27.32 11.09
C ARG A 581 1.31 26.78 11.38
N CYS A 582 1.39 25.46 11.56
CA CYS A 582 2.65 24.76 11.77
C CYS A 582 3.03 23.91 10.55
N TRP A 583 4.30 23.55 10.47
CA TRP A 583 4.91 22.68 9.46
C TRP A 583 5.90 21.73 10.15
N PRO A 584 5.96 20.45 9.79
CA PRO A 584 6.93 19.54 10.38
C PRO A 584 8.36 19.96 10.03
N LYS A 585 9.28 19.93 11.00
CA LYS A 585 10.70 20.28 10.79
C LYS A 585 11.33 19.39 9.71
N LYS A 586 11.07 18.09 9.80
CA LYS A 586 11.62 17.04 8.94
C LYS A 586 10.72 16.65 7.76
N ALA A 587 9.72 17.48 7.42
CA ALA A 587 8.85 17.22 6.27
C ALA A 587 9.68 16.98 4.99
N TRP A 588 9.23 16.04 4.17
CA TRP A 588 9.91 15.75 2.90
C TRP A 588 9.85 16.97 1.98
N HIS A 589 8.69 17.59 1.95
CA HIS A 589 8.39 18.75 1.14
C HIS A 589 8.55 20.06 1.91
N LYS A 590 8.98 21.10 1.19
CA LYS A 590 8.91 22.48 1.65
C LYS A 590 7.51 23.05 1.44
N GLU A 591 7.15 24.09 2.20
CA GLU A 591 5.88 24.83 2.13
C GLU A 591 5.48 25.33 0.73
N ASP A 592 6.45 25.57 -0.16
CA ASP A 592 6.24 26.04 -1.55
C ASP A 592 6.47 24.93 -2.60
N TYR A 593 6.58 23.67 -2.18
CA TYR A 593 6.74 22.53 -3.08
C TYR A 593 5.50 22.29 -3.95
N PHE A 594 4.32 22.45 -3.35
CA PHE A 594 3.03 22.50 -4.04
C PHE A 594 2.51 23.94 -4.13
N GLY A 595 1.53 24.18 -4.99
CA GLY A 595 0.92 25.50 -5.17
C GLY A 595 -0.04 25.93 -4.06
N TYR A 596 -0.29 25.06 -3.09
CA TYR A 596 -1.14 25.31 -1.92
C TYR A 596 -0.48 24.73 -0.67
N LEU A 597 -0.41 25.51 0.41
CA LEU A 597 0.18 25.11 1.67
C LEU A 597 -0.79 24.19 2.40
N PHE A 598 -0.44 22.92 2.51
CA PHE A 598 -1.27 21.91 3.15
C PHE A 598 -0.41 20.97 3.98
N ASP A 599 -0.72 20.94 5.27
CA ASP A 599 -0.26 19.96 6.25
C ASP A 599 -1.52 19.34 6.88
N ALA A 600 -1.56 18.02 7.00
CA ALA A 600 -2.71 17.30 7.53
C ALA A 600 -2.73 17.31 9.07
N GLY A 601 -1.56 17.36 9.71
CA GLY A 601 -1.37 17.37 11.17
C GLY A 601 -1.73 16.07 11.90
N GLU A 602 -2.48 15.18 11.28
CA GLU A 602 -3.05 13.98 11.89
C GLU A 602 -3.34 12.92 10.80
N HIS A 603 -3.75 11.72 11.20
CA HIS A 603 -4.17 10.67 10.28
C HIS A 603 -5.42 11.11 9.50
N ARG A 604 -5.42 10.91 8.17
CA ARG A 604 -6.52 11.36 7.31
C ARG A 604 -6.88 10.33 6.26
N ILE A 605 -8.18 10.24 5.95
CA ILE A 605 -8.66 9.76 4.65
C ILE A 605 -8.78 10.98 3.74
N ILE A 606 -8.03 10.98 2.63
CA ILE A 606 -8.08 12.03 1.61
C ILE A 606 -8.79 11.49 0.37
N ARG A 607 -9.73 12.28 -0.15
CA ARG A 607 -10.49 12.00 -1.37
C ARG A 607 -10.12 13.01 -2.46
N TYR A 608 -9.67 12.49 -3.59
CA TYR A 608 -9.39 13.25 -4.81
C TYR A 608 -10.50 12.96 -5.83
N ALA A 609 -11.41 13.92 -6.02
CA ALA A 609 -12.56 13.78 -6.92
C ALA A 609 -12.26 14.40 -8.28
N PHE A 610 -11.88 13.57 -9.24
CA PHE A 610 -11.49 14.01 -10.58
C PHE A 610 -12.72 14.30 -11.45
N LYS A 611 -12.79 15.49 -12.02
CA LYS A 611 -13.92 15.94 -12.85
C LYS A 611 -13.48 16.98 -13.86
N GLU A 612 -14.28 17.21 -14.90
CA GLU A 612 -13.95 18.17 -15.95
C GLU A 612 -13.81 19.61 -15.42
N ASP A 613 -14.71 19.99 -14.50
CA ASP A 613 -14.88 21.32 -13.95
C ASP A 613 -14.78 21.32 -12.41
N PRO A 614 -13.60 21.09 -11.82
CA PRO A 614 -13.43 21.10 -10.38
C PRO A 614 -13.49 22.51 -9.81
N GLN A 615 -14.07 22.65 -8.63
CA GLN A 615 -13.94 23.87 -7.83
C GLN A 615 -12.59 23.87 -7.11
N LEU A 616 -11.61 24.61 -7.63
CA LEU A 616 -10.24 24.65 -7.06
C LEU A 616 -10.15 25.18 -5.62
N SER A 617 -11.22 25.81 -5.12
CA SER A 617 -11.34 26.24 -3.72
C SER A 617 -11.72 25.09 -2.77
N VAL A 618 -12.13 23.93 -3.30
CA VAL A 618 -12.36 22.73 -2.50
C VAL A 618 -11.02 22.04 -2.29
N VAL A 619 -10.42 22.37 -1.16
CA VAL A 619 -9.15 21.86 -0.65
C VAL A 619 -9.40 21.23 0.72
N PRO A 620 -8.55 20.28 1.14
CA PRO A 620 -8.64 19.66 2.46
C PRO A 620 -8.44 20.70 3.56
N GLU A 621 -8.98 20.39 4.74
CA GLU A 621 -8.78 21.19 5.93
C GLU A 621 -7.31 21.14 6.38
N TYR A 622 -6.77 22.26 6.83
CA TYR A 622 -5.42 22.33 7.39
C TYR A 622 -5.40 21.71 8.79
N GLY A 623 -4.36 20.94 9.11
CA GLY A 623 -4.19 20.29 10.41
C GLY A 623 -4.11 21.28 11.59
N SER A 624 -4.41 20.79 12.79
CA SER A 624 -4.39 21.61 14.01
C SER A 624 -3.10 21.43 14.84
N ALA A 625 -2.02 20.90 14.25
CA ALA A 625 -0.76 20.67 14.95
C ALA A 625 -0.15 21.97 15.49
N SER A 626 0.43 21.90 16.69
CA SER A 626 1.08 23.03 17.36
C SER A 626 2.57 22.79 17.61
N VAL A 627 3.33 23.86 17.91
CA VAL A 627 4.77 23.77 18.21
C VAL A 627 5.03 23.17 19.61
N ASP A 628 4.06 23.28 20.52
CA ASP A 628 4.19 22.96 21.95
C ASP A 628 3.35 21.74 22.39
N ASP A 629 2.83 20.93 21.44
CA ASP A 629 1.98 19.76 21.74
C ASP A 629 2.73 18.56 22.36
N SER A 630 4.03 18.70 22.65
CA SER A 630 4.81 17.66 23.31
C SER A 630 4.52 17.64 24.82
N PRO A 631 4.15 16.49 25.42
CA PRO A 631 4.07 16.36 26.87
C PRO A 631 5.45 16.39 27.57
N TRP A 632 6.55 16.56 26.81
CA TRP A 632 7.94 16.61 27.30
C TRP A 632 8.56 18.00 27.17
#